data_AF-A0A841LPQ2-F1
#
_entry.id   AF-A0A841LPQ2-F1
#
_cell.length_a   1.000
_cell.length_b   1.000
_cell.length_c   1.000
_cell.angle_alpha   90.00
_cell.angle_beta   90.00
_cell.angle_gamma   90.00
#
_symmetry.space_group_name_H-M   'P 1'
#
loop_
_entity.id
_entity.type
_entity.pdbx_description
1 polymer ?
#
loop_
_entity_poly.entity_id
_entity_poly.type
_entity_poly.pdbx_seq_one_letter_code
_entity_poly.pdbx_strand_id
1 'polypeptide(L)' 'MAKEKKKGKKKKNKLGVKNSLVNNINARKKKKKSRSKKKSTISKKAYKKMQKGWKK' A
#
# COMPACT_ATOMS: atom_id res chain seq x y z
N MET A 1 3.65 6.13 -43.13
CA MET A 1 3.60 6.72 -41.77
C MET A 1 3.09 5.68 -40.78
N ALA A 2 3.95 5.15 -39.92
CA ALA A 2 3.56 4.15 -38.93
C ALA A 2 2.69 4.79 -37.84
N LYS A 3 1.45 4.31 -37.66
CA LYS A 3 0.56 4.73 -36.56
C LYS A 3 1.22 4.36 -35.23
N GLU A 4 1.60 5.35 -34.43
CA GLU A 4 2.02 5.14 -33.04
C GLU A 4 0.93 4.38 -32.27
N LYS A 5 1.28 3.19 -31.76
CA LYS A 5 0.39 2.41 -30.90
C LYS A 5 0.18 3.17 -29.58
N LYS A 6 -1.03 3.70 -29.37
CA LYS A 6 -1.42 4.35 -28.10
C LYS A 6 -1.10 3.41 -26.92
N LYS A 7 -0.15 3.79 -26.06
CA LYS A 7 0.17 3.08 -24.80
C LYS A 7 -1.14 2.84 -24.03
N GLY A 8 -1.53 1.59 -23.85
CA GLY A 8 -2.76 1.21 -23.17
C GLY A 8 -2.89 1.91 -21.81
N LYS A 9 -4.11 2.36 -21.47
CA LYS A 9 -4.41 3.00 -20.18
C LYS A 9 -3.86 2.12 -19.06
N LYS A 10 -2.97 2.67 -18.23
CA LYS A 10 -2.37 1.96 -17.08
C LYS A 10 -3.51 1.36 -16.24
N LYS A 11 -3.50 0.04 -16.02
CA LYS A 11 -4.49 -0.66 -15.19
C LYS A 11 -4.59 0.06 -13.84
N LYS A 12 -5.73 0.68 -13.58
CA LYS A 12 -6.10 1.30 -12.31
C LYS A 12 -7.07 0.34 -11.62
N ASN A 13 -7.03 0.29 -10.30
CA ASN A 13 -8.01 -0.48 -9.53
C ASN A 13 -9.36 0.25 -9.43
N LYS A 14 -10.33 -0.33 -8.73
CA LYS A 14 -11.67 0.24 -8.49
C LYS A 14 -11.67 1.66 -7.91
N LEU A 15 -10.58 2.07 -7.24
CA LEU A 15 -10.40 3.42 -6.68
C LEU A 15 -9.70 4.39 -7.64
N GLY A 16 -9.46 4.00 -8.90
CA GLY A 16 -8.81 4.84 -9.90
C GLY A 16 -7.30 5.05 -9.69
N VAL A 17 -6.70 4.33 -8.74
CA VAL A 17 -5.27 4.45 -8.40
C VAL A 17 -4.49 3.21 -8.80
N LYS A 18 -3.19 3.36 -9.03
CA LYS A 18 -2.31 2.23 -9.38
C LYS A 18 -2.01 1.31 -8.19
N ASN A 19 -1.90 1.88 -6.99
CA ASN A 19 -1.55 1.16 -5.78
C ASN A 19 -2.58 1.45 -4.66
N SER A 20 -3.58 0.57 -4.51
CA SER A 20 -4.65 0.72 -3.51
C SER A 20 -4.11 0.71 -2.09
N LEU A 21 -3.15 -0.17 -1.81
CA LEU A 21 -2.62 -0.37 -0.47
C LEU A 21 -1.89 0.88 0.03
N VAL A 22 -0.98 1.43 -0.78
CA VAL A 22 -0.24 2.65 -0.42
C VAL A 22 -1.20 3.83 -0.25
N ASN A 23 -2.19 3.96 -1.14
CA ASN A 23 -3.19 5.02 -1.04
C ASN A 23 -3.98 4.93 0.27
N ASN A 24 -4.42 3.73 0.63
CA ASN A 24 -5.16 3.50 1.88
C ASN A 24 -4.31 3.83 3.11
N ILE A 25 -3.04 3.42 3.13
CA ILE A 25 -2.11 3.74 4.23
C ILE A 25 -1.96 5.26 4.38
N ASN A 26 -1.73 5.99 3.28
CA ASN A 26 -1.58 7.45 3.31
C ASN A 26 -2.86 8.15 3.71
N ALA A 27 -4.02 7.71 3.23
CA ALA A 27 -5.32 8.24 3.65
C ALA A 27 -5.54 8.05 5.17
N ARG A 28 -5.15 6.89 5.73
CA ARG A 28 -5.22 6.65 7.18
C ARG A 28 -4.27 7.53 7.97
N LYS A 29 -3.04 7.75 7.47
CA LYS A 29 -2.06 8.66 8.08
C LYS A 29 -2.55 10.11 8.05
N LYS A 30 -3.02 10.61 6.90
CA LYS A 30 -3.59 11.96 6.74
C LYS A 30 -4.77 12.19 7.69
N LYS A 31 -5.66 11.20 7.81
CA LYS A 31 -6.80 11.22 8.74
C LYS A 31 -6.41 11.01 10.22
N LYS A 32 -5.10 10.94 10.54
CA LYS A 32 -4.56 10.67 11.89
C LYS A 32 -5.16 9.44 12.60
N LYS A 33 -5.71 8.48 11.83
CA LYS A 33 -6.35 7.24 12.33
C LYS A 33 -5.45 6.00 12.22
N SER A 34 -4.17 6.23 11.94
CA SER A 34 -3.14 5.19 12.02
C SER A 34 -2.95 4.83 13.49
N ARG A 35 -2.98 3.53 13.82
CA ARG A 35 -2.72 3.09 15.20
C ARG A 35 -1.25 3.37 15.54
N SER A 36 -0.99 3.92 16.72
CA SER A 36 0.37 4.01 17.24
C SER A 36 0.90 2.62 17.57
N LYS A 37 2.23 2.45 17.65
CA LYS A 37 2.84 1.17 18.07
C LYS A 37 2.30 0.69 19.42
N LYS A 38 2.04 1.62 20.36
CA LYS A 38 1.47 1.33 21.69
C LYS A 38 0.03 0.79 21.63
N LYS A 39 -0.76 1.19 20.62
CA LYS A 39 -2.16 0.75 20.42
C LYS A 39 -2.29 -0.39 19.40
N SER A 40 -1.16 -0.96 18.97
CA SER A 40 -1.12 -2.12 18.09
C SER A 40 -1.59 -3.36 18.84
N THR A 41 -2.42 -4.17 18.21
CA THR A 41 -2.85 -5.49 18.73
C THR A 41 -1.83 -6.59 18.39
N ILE A 42 -0.83 -6.28 17.57
CA ILE A 42 0.21 -7.22 17.18
C ILE A 42 1.22 -7.33 18.32
N SER A 43 1.37 -8.53 18.89
CA SER A 43 2.38 -8.81 19.90
C SER A 43 3.80 -8.65 19.34
N LYS A 44 4.78 -8.37 20.21
CA LYS A 44 6.20 -8.24 19.81
C LYS A 44 6.70 -9.48 19.07
N LYS A 45 6.28 -10.67 19.50
CA LYS A 45 6.65 -11.96 18.87
C LYS A 45 6.06 -12.09 17.46
N ALA A 46 4.79 -11.73 17.28
CA ALA A 46 4.14 -11.74 15.97
C ALA A 46 4.80 -10.73 15.01
N TYR A 47 5.15 -9.53 15.50
CA TYR A 47 5.83 -8.53 14.68
C TYR A 47 7.20 -9.03 14.18
N LYS A 48 8.02 -9.63 15.08
CA LYS A 48 9.31 -10.23 14.71
C LYS A 48 9.16 -11.33 13.65
N LYS A 49 8.13 -12.17 13.75
CA LYS A 49 7.84 -13.21 12.73
C LYS A 49 7.48 -12.60 11.38
N MET A 50 6.63 -11.56 11.37
CA MET A 50 6.25 -10.86 10.13
C MET A 50 7.46 -10.24 9.42
N GLN A 51 8.42 -9.70 10.17
CA GLN A 51 9.62 -9.08 9.60
C GLN A 51 10.58 -10.07 8.91
N LYS A 52 10.62 -11.34 9.33
CA LYS A 52 11.55 -12.34 8.79
C LYS A 52 11.40 -12.59 7.28
N GLY A 53 10.23 -12.31 6.70
CA GLY A 53 9.95 -12.49 5.26
C GLY A 53 10.10 -11.23 4.42
N TRP A 54 10.42 -10.08 5.02
CA TRP A 54 10.67 -8.85 4.26
C TRP A 54 12.10 -8.86 3.76
N LYS A 55 12.27 -9.16 2.46
CA LYS A 55 13.56 -8.98 1.77
C LYS A 55 13.98 -7.51 1.92
N LYS A 56 15.25 -7.30 2.31
CA LYS A 56 15.86 -5.97 2.45
C LYS A 56 16.02 -5.30 1.11
#